data_AF-L8LL45-F1
#
_entry.id   AF-L8LL45-F1
#
_cell.length_a   1.000
_cell.length_b   1.000
_cell.length_c   1.000
_cell.angle_alpha   90.00
_cell.angle_beta   90.00
_cell.angle_gamma   90.00
#
_symmetry.space_group_name_H-M   'P 1'
#
loop_
_entity.id
_entity.type
_entity.pdbx_description
1 polymer ?
#
loop_
_entity_poly.entity_id
_entity_poly.type
_entity_poly.pdbx_seq_one_letter_code
_entity_poly.pdbx_strand_id
1 'polypeptide(L)' 'MTSLLLESTLDKNLEVDDNLDTSTLLNTAVKTIEMRKTPPLFDSQQWEADMKILAEGSDQIPILPDEAFSRESIYSDHD' A
#
# COMPACT_ATOMS: atom_id res chain seq x y z
N MET A 1 22.02 -7.34 23.33
CA MET A 1 21.70 -6.81 24.67
C MET A 1 20.34 -6.11 24.53
N THR A 2 19.25 -6.87 24.63
CA THR A 2 18.42 -7.01 25.85
C THR A 2 17.99 -5.68 26.46
N SER A 3 16.68 -5.44 26.32
CA SER A 3 15.79 -4.66 27.17
C SER A 3 16.10 -3.18 27.35
N LEU A 4 15.12 -2.34 27.02
CA LEU A 4 14.48 -1.43 27.98
C LEU A 4 13.33 -0.67 27.30
N LEU A 5 12.17 -0.72 27.96
CA LEU A 5 11.08 0.26 27.90
C LEU A 5 10.08 0.17 26.74
N LEU A 6 9.29 -0.91 26.68
CA LEU A 6 7.95 -0.82 26.10
C LEU A 6 6.90 -1.60 26.91
N GLU A 7 7.01 -1.56 28.24
CA GLU A 7 5.97 -2.03 29.15
C GLU A 7 5.52 -0.85 30.03
N SER A 8 4.61 -0.02 29.51
CA SER A 8 4.04 1.08 30.30
C SER A 8 2.62 1.48 29.90
N THR A 9 1.86 0.64 29.20
CA THR A 9 0.44 0.94 28.96
C THR A 9 -0.48 -0.25 29.12
N LEU A 10 -0.08 -1.24 29.94
CA LEU A 10 -1.00 -2.27 30.44
C LEU A 10 -1.18 -2.03 31.94
N ASP A 11 -1.98 -1.03 32.28
CA ASP A 11 -2.69 -0.98 33.57
C ASP A 11 -3.50 0.31 33.64
N LYS A 12 -4.68 0.28 33.01
CA LYS A 12 -5.83 1.03 33.50
C LYS A 12 -7.05 0.14 33.33
N ASN A 13 -7.28 -0.66 34.38
CA ASN A 13 -8.57 -1.06 34.92
C ASN A 13 -9.71 -0.96 33.88
N LEU A 14 -9.97 -2.07 33.20
CA LEU A 14 -11.29 -2.33 32.65
C LEU A 14 -12.18 -2.62 33.86
N GLU A 15 -12.64 -1.56 34.54
CA GLU A 15 -13.85 -1.65 35.33
C GLU A 15 -14.96 -1.99 34.33
N VAL A 16 -15.35 -3.26 34.32
CA VAL A 16 -16.54 -3.71 33.61
C VAL A 16 -17.70 -3.14 34.39
N ASP A 17 -18.09 -1.92 34.04
CA ASP A 17 -19.36 -1.36 34.44
C ASP A 17 -20.43 -2.17 33.70
N ASP A 18 -21.25 -2.93 34.44
CA ASP A 18 -22.34 -3.77 33.91
C ASP A 18 -23.43 -2.94 33.17
N ASN A 19 -23.22 -1.63 33.04
CA ASN A 19 -24.07 -0.67 32.34
C ASN A 19 -23.43 -0.14 31.04
N LEU A 20 -22.55 -0.92 30.40
CA LEU A 20 -21.98 -0.57 29.11
C LEU A 20 -23.04 -0.71 28.00
N ASP A 21 -23.68 0.42 27.67
CA ASP A 21 -24.71 0.51 26.64
C ASP A 21 -24.20 -0.04 25.29
N THR A 22 -24.86 -1.10 24.82
CA THR A 22 -24.56 -1.74 23.54
C THR A 22 -24.56 -0.76 22.37
N SER A 23 -25.35 0.31 22.45
CA SER A 23 -25.39 1.37 21.43
C SER A 23 -24.07 2.15 21.39
N THR A 24 -23.46 2.39 22.54
CA THR A 24 -22.15 3.04 22.66
C THR A 24 -21.02 2.19 22.09
N LEU A 25 -21.07 0.86 22.31
CA LEU A 25 -20.13 -0.08 21.68
C LEU A 25 -20.30 -0.15 20.17
N LEU A 26 -21.55 -0.22 19.69
CA LEU A 26 -21.85 -0.25 18.25
C LEU A 26 -21.41 1.05 17.58
N ASN A 27 -21.68 2.20 18.19
CA ASN A 27 -21.26 3.51 17.66
C ASN A 27 -19.74 3.65 17.62
N THR A 28 -19.04 3.14 18.64
CA THR A 28 -17.57 3.10 18.66
C THR A 28 -17.02 2.19 17.56
N ALA A 29 -17.62 1.02 17.36
CA ALA A 29 -17.23 0.08 16.32
C ALA A 29 -17.47 0.66 14.91
N VAL A 30 -18.64 1.27 14.67
CA VAL A 30 -18.97 1.93 13.40
C VAL A 30 -17.98 3.06 13.09
N LYS A 31 -17.70 3.93 14.06
CA LYS A 31 -16.72 5.02 13.90
C LYS A 31 -15.31 4.50 13.59
N THR A 32 -14.92 3.38 14.20
CA THR A 32 -13.62 2.75 13.96
C THR A 32 -13.54 2.11 12.56
N ILE A 33 -14.65 1.59 12.04
CA ILE A 33 -14.75 1.05 10.68
C ILE A 33 -14.75 2.18 9.65
N GLU A 34 -15.45 3.30 9.91
CA GLU A 34 -15.44 4.48 9.03
C GLU A 34 -14.06 5.10 8.90
N MET A 35 -13.26 5.11 9.98
CA MET A 35 -11.86 5.56 9.96
C MET A 35 -10.93 4.62 9.18
N ARG A 36 -11.36 3.38 8.89
CA ARG A 36 -10.60 2.37 8.12
C ARG A 36 -11.15 2.17 6.70
N LYS A 37 -11.90 3.13 6.15
CA LYS A 37 -12.11 3.18 4.69
C LYS A 37 -10.78 3.53 4.04
N THR A 38 -9.95 2.51 3.80
CA THR A 38 -8.89 2.60 2.81
C THR A 38 -9.54 3.07 1.51
N PRO A 39 -9.08 4.16 0.89
CA PRO A 39 -9.59 4.54 -0.41
C PRO A 39 -9.44 3.34 -1.36
N PRO A 40 -10.37 3.16 -2.32
CA PRO A 40 -10.22 2.12 -3.32
C PRO A 40 -8.86 2.31 -3.98
N LEU A 41 -8.02 1.26 -3.92
CA LEU A 41 -6.61 1.29 -4.34
C LEU A 41 -6.44 1.49 -5.86
N PHE A 42 -7.54 1.62 -6.60
CA PHE A 42 -7.58 1.64 -8.05
C PHE A 42 -8.58 2.67 -8.55
N ASP A 43 -8.07 3.64 -9.31
CA ASP A 43 -8.85 4.59 -10.09
C ASP A 43 -8.77 4.19 -11.56
N SER A 44 -9.88 3.70 -12.10
CA SER A 44 -9.96 3.27 -13.50
C SER A 44 -9.74 4.40 -14.49
N GLN A 45 -10.13 5.64 -14.12
CA GLN A 45 -9.98 6.78 -15.01
C GLN A 45 -8.51 7.20 -15.11
N GLN A 46 -7.79 7.18 -13.98
CA GLN A 46 -6.35 7.42 -13.98
C GLN A 46 -5.61 6.33 -14.75
N TRP A 47 -5.98 5.05 -14.56
CA TRP A 47 -5.38 3.94 -15.28
C TRP A 47 -5.55 4.06 -16.80
N GLU A 48 -6.75 4.40 -17.28
CA GLU A 48 -7.02 4.60 -18.70
C GLU A 48 -6.20 5.77 -19.27
N ALA A 49 -6.08 6.87 -18.52
CA ALA A 49 -5.26 8.01 -18.90
C ALA A 49 -3.77 7.63 -19.03
N ASP A 50 -3.26 6.86 -18.08
CA ASP A 50 -1.87 6.38 -18.08
C ASP A 50 -1.60 5.46 -19.28
N MET A 51 -2.54 4.54 -19.60
CA MET A 51 -2.41 3.66 -20.76
C MET A 51 -2.41 4.42 -22.08
N LYS A 52 -3.22 5.48 -22.18
CA LYS A 52 -3.24 6.34 -23.36
C LYS A 52 -1.90 7.05 -23.55
N ILE A 53 -1.29 7.57 -22.48
CA ILE A 53 0.02 8.22 -22.54
C ILE A 53 1.11 7.25 -23.01
N LEU A 54 1.12 6.02 -22.48
CA LEU A 54 2.09 4.99 -22.90
C LEU A 54 1.92 4.61 -24.38
N ALA A 55 0.69 4.50 -24.86
CA ALA A 55 0.41 4.21 -26.26
C ALA A 55 0.88 5.35 -27.17
N GLU A 56 0.61 6.61 -26.81
CA GLU A 56 1.05 7.79 -27.56
C GLU A 56 2.59 7.94 -27.59
N GLY A 57 3.28 7.51 -26.52
CA GLY A 57 4.74 7.51 -26.44
C GLY A 57 5.42 6.32 -27.12
N SER A 58 4.67 5.32 -27.59
CA SER A 58 5.25 4.07 -28.12
C SER A 58 6.08 4.28 -29.38
N ASP A 59 5.70 5.23 -30.23
CA ASP A 59 6.44 5.59 -31.45
C ASP A 59 7.80 6.26 -31.15
N GLN A 60 8.02 6.72 -29.92
CA GLN A 60 9.27 7.35 -29.49
C GLN A 60 10.29 6.32 -28.98
N ILE A 61 9.90 5.05 -28.85
CA ILE A 61 10.78 3.98 -28.39
C ILE A 61 11.76 3.65 -29.52
N PRO A 62 13.08 3.85 -29.33
CA PRO A 62 14.06 3.56 -30.37
C PRO A 62 14.13 2.06 -30.62
N ILE A 63 14.24 1.68 -31.89
CA ILE A 63 14.52 0.30 -32.28
C ILE A 63 15.95 -0.01 -31.82
N LEU A 64 16.09 -1.00 -30.95
CA LEU A 64 17.39 -1.47 -30.51
C LEU A 64 18.05 -2.29 -31.62
N PRO A 65 19.38 -2.17 -31.79
CA PRO A 65 20.12 -2.99 -32.74
C PRO A 65 20.13 -4.46 -32.29
N ASP A 66 20.27 -5.40 -33.23
CA ASP A 66 20.20 -6.85 -32.95
C ASP A 66 21.23 -7.29 -31.90
N GLU A 67 22.39 -6.64 -31.86
CA GLU A 67 23.45 -6.90 -30.88
C GLU A 67 22.98 -6.66 -29.45
N ALA A 68 22.02 -5.75 -29.21
CA ALA A 68 21.48 -5.47 -27.88
C ALA A 68 20.72 -6.68 -27.27
N PHE A 69 20.31 -7.64 -28.11
CA PHE A 69 19.68 -8.89 -27.70
C PHE A 69 20.65 -10.08 -27.69
N SER A 70 21.93 -9.84 -28.00
CA SER A 70 22.95 -10.88 -27.93
C SER A 70 23.20 -11.30 -26.48
N ARG A 71 23.57 -12.58 -26.30
CA ARG A 71 23.94 -13.11 -24.99
C ARG A 71 25.10 -12.32 -24.40
N GLU A 72 26.04 -11.94 -25.24
CA GLU A 72 27.21 -11.15 -24.89
C GLU A 72 26.81 -9.77 -24.36
N SER A 73 25.90 -9.05 -25.02
CA SER A 73 25.43 -7.73 -24.54
C SER A 73 24.61 -7.79 -23.25
N ILE A 74 23.84 -8.87 -23.02
CA ILE A 74 23.10 -9.07 -21.76
C ILE A 74 24.06 -9.30 -20.58
N TYR A 75 25.23 -9.91 -20.84
CA TYR A 75 26.20 -10.25 -19.79
C TYR A 75 27.51 -9.43 -19.83
N SER A 76 27.63 -8.43 -20.71
CA SER A 76 28.89 -7.72 -20.98
C SER A 76 29.32 -6.77 -19.85
N ASP A 77 28.38 -6.31 -19.02
CA ASP A 77 28.61 -5.25 -18.03
C ASP A 77 28.79 -5.80 -16.60
N HIS A 78 29.19 -7.07 -16.50
CA HIS A 78 29.32 -7.80 -15.23
C HIS A 78 30.77 -7.96 -14.73
N ASP A 79 31.78 -7.33 -15.37
CA ASP A 79 33.18 -7.29 -14.93
C ASP A 79 33.56 -5.98 -14.22
#